data_AF-A0A9P6EN58-F1
#
_entry.id   AF-A0A9P6EN58-F1
#
_cell.length_a   1.000
_cell.length_b   1.000
_cell.length_c   1.000
_cell.angle_alpha   90.00
_cell.angle_beta   90.00
_cell.angle_gamma   90.00
#
_symmetry.space_group_name_H-M   'P 1'
#
loop_
_entity.id
_entity.type
_entity.pdbx_description
1 polymer ?
#
loop_
_entity_poly.entity_id
_entity_poly.type
_entity_poly.pdbx_seq_one_letter_code
_entity_poly.pdbx_strand_id
1 'polypeptide(L)'
;MGLGVFAKCDLNRGDLLFQERPLLASPTGILNLKTRAIPSISKLSYSVQKELQLAEMDKLDEKAVQRVSNEDQDAFMALANSHTHDGSGKSIGIPRTNGFGIASLRDVDPVLAQLRLNRYSTVYKVGSRVNHSCIRNIKGDFFLA
;
A
#
# COMPACT_ATOMS: atom_id res chain seq x y z
N MET A 1 11.03 5.44 -3.66
CA MET A 1 12.04 4.89 -2.73
C MET A 1 12.59 6.01 -1.86
N GLY A 2 12.76 5.75 -0.57
CA GLY A 2 12.83 6.73 0.50
C GLY A 2 14.21 6.95 1.12
N LEU A 3 14.22 7.75 2.19
CA LEU A 3 15.41 8.07 2.98
C LEU A 3 15.96 6.79 3.63
N GLY A 4 17.26 6.53 3.54
CA GLY A 4 17.89 5.38 4.18
C GLY A 4 17.66 5.37 5.70
N VAL A 5 17.34 4.20 6.25
CA VAL A 5 17.14 3.98 7.69
C VAL A 5 18.41 3.38 8.27
N PHE A 6 18.93 3.97 9.35
CA PHE A 6 20.15 3.54 10.04
C PHE A 6 19.86 3.24 11.50
N ALA A 7 20.47 2.16 12.01
CA ALA A 7 20.45 1.87 13.44
C ALA A 7 21.27 2.90 14.20
N LYS A 8 20.81 3.26 15.41
CA LYS A 8 21.52 4.16 16.32
C LYS A 8 22.31 3.43 17.41
N CYS A 9 22.23 2.10 17.42
CA CYS A 9 22.87 1.22 18.37
C CYS A 9 23.31 -0.06 17.67
N ASP A 10 24.14 -0.84 18.35
CA ASP A 10 24.50 -2.17 17.91
C ASP A 10 23.28 -3.09 17.99
N LEU A 11 23.15 -3.98 17.01
CA LEU A 11 22.03 -4.92 16.87
C LEU A 11 22.56 -6.34 16.77
N ASN A 12 21.96 -7.25 17.51
CA ASN A 12 22.17 -8.67 17.36
C ASN A 12 21.18 -9.26 16.34
N ARG A 13 21.55 -10.42 15.79
CA ARG A 13 20.66 -11.16 14.90
C ARG A 13 19.42 -11.61 15.67
N GLY A 14 18.25 -11.16 15.20
CA GLY A 14 16.96 -11.52 15.79
C GLY A 14 16.36 -10.42 16.67
N ASP A 15 17.09 -9.33 16.91
CA ASP A 15 16.55 -8.19 17.65
C ASP A 15 15.35 -7.57 16.91
N LEU A 16 14.33 -7.19 17.70
CA LEU A 16 13.19 -6.45 17.19
C LEU A 16 13.60 -5.01 16.93
N LEU A 17 13.54 -4.58 15.66
CA LEU A 17 13.91 -3.22 15.27
C LEU A 17 12.81 -2.20 15.62
N PHE A 18 11.58 -2.52 15.26
CA PHE A 18 10.38 -1.74 15.58
C PHE A 18 9.13 -2.57 15.29
N GLN A 19 8.03 -2.21 15.95
CA GLN A 19 6.70 -2.72 15.70
C GLN A 19 5.76 -1.52 15.50
N GLU A 20 5.07 -1.47 14.36
CA GLU A 20 4.23 -0.35 13.99
C GLU A 20 2.84 -0.83 13.56
N ARG A 21 1.83 0.00 13.82
CA ARG A 21 0.53 -0.13 13.15
C ARG A 21 0.66 0.50 11.75
N PRO A 22 0.04 -0.08 10.71
CA PRO A 22 -0.01 0.57 9.41
C PRO A 22 -0.68 1.94 9.49
N LEU A 23 -0.12 2.94 8.79
CA LEU A 23 -0.77 4.23 8.53
C LEU A 23 -1.97 4.06 7.59
N LEU A 24 -1.88 3.10 6.67
CA LEU A 24 -2.93 2.78 5.71
C LEU A 24 -2.89 1.28 5.38
N ALA A 25 -4.05 0.64 5.29
CA ALA A 25 -4.24 -0.68 4.69
C ALA A 25 -5.17 -0.53 3.48
N SER A 26 -4.61 -0.60 2.27
CA SER A 26 -5.32 -0.38 1.01
C SER A 26 -5.61 -1.70 0.29
N PRO A 27 -6.86 -1.95 -0.15
CA PRO A 27 -7.22 -3.15 -0.90
C PRO A 27 -6.62 -3.11 -2.32
N THR A 28 -5.66 -3.99 -2.59
CA THR A 28 -4.98 -4.08 -3.91
C THR A 28 -5.85 -4.72 -4.99
N GLY A 29 -6.86 -5.49 -4.60
CA GLY A 29 -7.71 -6.20 -5.55
C GLY A 29 -8.76 -5.35 -6.25
N ILE A 30 -9.08 -4.16 -5.72
CA ILE A 30 -10.09 -3.27 -6.33
C ILE A 30 -9.62 -2.75 -7.70
N LEU A 31 -8.30 -2.60 -7.90
CA LEU A 31 -7.73 -2.30 -9.22
C LEU A 31 -8.15 -3.33 -10.29
N ASN A 32 -8.44 -4.57 -9.90
CA ASN A 32 -8.84 -5.63 -10.83
C ASN A 32 -10.36 -5.92 -10.80
N LEU A 33 -11.14 -5.28 -9.90
CA LEU A 33 -12.57 -5.57 -9.72
C LEU A 33 -13.42 -5.10 -10.91
N LYS A 34 -13.10 -3.95 -11.53
CA LYS A 34 -14.01 -3.33 -12.51
C LYS A 34 -13.81 -3.77 -13.96
N THR A 35 -12.74 -4.48 -14.30
CA THR A 35 -12.57 -5.06 -15.65
C THR A 35 -13.35 -6.37 -15.83
N ARG A 36 -13.69 -7.06 -14.73
CA ARG A 36 -14.46 -8.32 -14.76
C ARG A 36 -15.90 -8.19 -14.27
N ALA A 37 -16.20 -7.27 -13.34
CA ALA A 37 -17.52 -7.16 -12.73
C ALA A 37 -18.45 -6.09 -13.37
N ILE A 38 -17.92 -5.13 -14.15
CA ILE A 38 -18.72 -4.06 -14.76
C ILE A 38 -18.56 -4.09 -16.29
N PRO A 39 -19.52 -4.69 -17.02
CA PRO A 39 -19.42 -4.91 -18.48
C PRO A 39 -19.27 -3.65 -19.34
N SER A 40 -19.64 -2.48 -18.82
CA SER A 40 -19.47 -1.19 -19.51
C SER A 40 -18.01 -0.70 -19.46
N ILE A 41 -17.30 -0.97 -18.36
CA ILE A 41 -15.89 -0.57 -18.19
C ILE A 41 -14.97 -1.48 -18.99
N SER A 42 -15.28 -2.77 -19.08
CA SER A 42 -14.48 -3.74 -19.85
C SER A 42 -14.44 -3.43 -21.36
N LYS A 43 -15.37 -2.62 -21.87
CA LYS A 43 -15.43 -2.16 -23.27
C LYS A 43 -14.56 -0.91 -23.54
N LEU A 44 -14.08 -0.23 -22.50
CA LEU A 44 -13.21 0.94 -22.65
C LEU A 44 -11.78 0.52 -23.02
N SER A 45 -10.95 1.45 -23.49
CA SER A 45 -9.53 1.16 -23.68
C SER A 45 -8.84 0.90 -22.32
N TYR A 46 -7.77 0.11 -22.34
CA TYR A 46 -7.02 -0.23 -21.13
C TYR A 46 -6.52 1.02 -20.37
N SER A 47 -6.09 2.06 -21.08
CA SER A 47 -5.62 3.31 -20.47
C SER A 47 -6.73 4.00 -19.68
N VAL A 48 -7.94 4.09 -20.25
CA VAL A 48 -9.11 4.69 -19.58
C VAL A 48 -9.54 3.83 -18.39
N GLN A 49 -9.52 2.51 -18.51
CA GLN A 49 -9.82 1.61 -17.40
C GLN A 49 -8.86 1.83 -16.23
N LYS A 50 -7.56 1.91 -16.51
CA LYS A 50 -6.52 2.15 -15.51
C LYS A 50 -6.69 3.51 -14.82
N GLU A 51 -6.96 4.56 -15.57
CA GLU A 51 -7.15 5.91 -15.01
C GLU A 51 -8.36 5.96 -14.06
N LEU A 52 -9.50 5.40 -14.48
CA LEU A 52 -10.69 5.30 -13.62
C LEU A 52 -10.44 4.49 -12.34
N GLN A 53 -9.65 3.42 -12.44
CA GLN A 53 -9.27 2.59 -11.29
C GLN A 53 -8.39 3.36 -10.30
N LEU A 54 -7.36 4.05 -10.82
CA LEU A 54 -6.47 4.86 -9.98
C LEU A 54 -7.24 6.00 -9.31
N ALA A 55 -8.13 6.67 -10.03
CA ALA A 55 -8.95 7.75 -9.48
C ALA A 55 -9.91 7.27 -8.38
N GLU A 56 -10.53 6.09 -8.55
CA GLU A 56 -11.40 5.52 -7.52
C GLU A 56 -10.61 5.10 -6.28
N MET A 57 -9.42 4.50 -6.49
CA MET A 57 -8.57 4.09 -5.37
C MET A 57 -8.03 5.27 -4.60
N ASP A 58 -7.62 6.33 -5.30
CA ASP A 58 -7.16 7.56 -4.66
C ASP A 58 -8.21 8.13 -3.71
N LYS A 59 -9.49 8.14 -4.10
CA LYS A 59 -10.60 8.59 -3.25
C LYS A 59 -10.80 7.71 -2.01
N LEU A 60 -10.62 6.39 -2.13
CA LEU A 60 -10.75 5.48 -0.99
C LEU A 60 -9.58 5.65 -0.03
N ASP A 61 -8.36 5.70 -0.55
CA ASP A 61 -7.16 5.89 0.25
C ASP A 61 -7.16 7.27 0.93
N GLU A 62 -7.56 8.33 0.22
CA GLU A 62 -7.72 9.67 0.80
C GLU A 62 -8.69 9.67 1.99
N LYS A 63 -9.88 9.06 1.82
CA LYS A 63 -10.85 8.92 2.91
C LYS A 63 -10.34 8.06 4.06
N ALA A 64 -9.48 7.07 3.81
CA ALA A 64 -8.89 6.26 4.86
C ALA A 64 -7.84 7.04 5.65
N VAL A 65 -6.97 7.78 4.95
CA VAL A 65 -5.96 8.66 5.56
C VAL A 65 -6.60 9.79 6.37
N GLN A 66 -7.68 10.40 5.90
CA GLN A 66 -8.41 11.44 6.66
C GLN A 66 -9.01 10.94 7.99
N ARG A 67 -9.08 9.62 8.22
CA ARG A 67 -9.60 9.04 9.47
C ARG A 67 -8.53 8.75 10.51
N VAL A 68 -7.24 8.86 10.17
CA VAL A 68 -6.16 8.70 11.15
C VAL A 68 -5.80 10.05 11.77
N SER A 69 -4.94 10.04 12.80
CA SER A 69 -4.49 11.25 13.48
C SER A 69 -3.81 12.24 12.52
N ASN A 70 -3.84 13.55 12.81
CA ASN A 70 -3.15 14.53 11.98
C ASN A 70 -1.65 14.23 11.86
N GLU A 71 -1.02 13.74 12.94
CA GLU A 71 0.38 13.33 12.92
C GLU A 71 0.64 12.18 11.93
N ASP A 72 -0.27 11.19 11.88
CA ASP A 72 -0.16 10.06 10.95
C ASP A 72 -0.47 10.47 9.51
N GLN A 73 -1.37 11.43 9.31
CA GLN A 73 -1.62 12.03 7.99
C GLN A 73 -0.38 12.74 7.47
N ASP A 74 0.26 13.57 8.31
CA ASP A 74 1.50 14.26 7.96
C ASP A 74 2.63 13.27 7.69
N ALA A 75 2.76 12.23 8.52
CA ALA A 75 3.75 11.18 8.34
C ALA A 75 3.55 10.42 7.02
N PHE A 76 2.29 10.12 6.64
CA PHE A 76 1.93 9.50 5.37
C PHE A 76 2.27 10.41 4.19
N MET A 77 1.88 11.69 4.24
CA MET A 77 2.13 12.66 3.18
C MET A 77 3.62 12.99 3.00
N ALA A 78 4.43 12.78 4.04
CA ALA A 78 5.88 12.94 4.00
C ALA A 78 6.64 11.72 3.40
N LEU A 79 5.94 10.68 2.95
CA LEU A 79 6.54 9.55 2.26
C LEU A 79 6.81 9.88 0.78
N ALA A 80 7.76 9.16 0.18
CA ALA A 80 8.11 9.35 -1.23
C ALA A 80 6.94 8.97 -2.14
N ASN A 81 6.69 9.72 -3.20
CA ASN A 81 5.72 9.36 -4.23
C ASN A 81 6.38 9.41 -5.61
N SER A 82 6.56 8.24 -6.23
CA SER A 82 7.14 8.12 -7.59
C SER A 82 6.06 8.13 -8.69
N HIS A 83 4.78 8.18 -8.32
CA HIS A 83 3.64 8.13 -9.24
C HIS A 83 2.97 9.50 -9.36
N THR A 84 3.71 10.49 -9.90
CA THR A 84 3.23 11.87 -10.05
C THR A 84 2.75 12.22 -11.47
N HIS A 85 3.03 11.36 -12.45
CA HIS A 85 2.78 11.63 -13.88
C HIS A 85 2.05 10.49 -14.61
N ASP A 86 1.49 9.52 -13.90
CA ASP A 86 0.85 8.33 -14.50
C ASP A 86 -0.67 8.23 -14.27
N GLY A 87 -1.30 9.36 -13.93
CA GLY A 87 -2.73 9.46 -13.62
C GLY A 87 -3.08 9.13 -12.16
N SER A 88 -2.09 8.85 -11.31
CA SER A 88 -2.32 8.65 -9.88
C SER A 88 -2.51 9.97 -9.14
N GLY A 89 -3.50 10.00 -8.25
CA GLY A 89 -3.52 11.00 -7.20
C GLY A 89 -2.47 10.72 -6.13
N LYS A 90 -2.31 11.67 -5.20
CA LYS A 90 -1.27 11.59 -4.16
C LYS A 90 -1.50 10.40 -3.22
N SER A 91 -2.75 10.16 -2.84
CA SER A 91 -3.14 9.17 -1.84
C SER A 91 -2.90 7.74 -2.31
N ILE A 92 -3.10 7.45 -3.61
CA ILE A 92 -2.78 6.14 -4.20
C ILE A 92 -1.31 6.05 -4.66
N GLY A 93 -0.68 7.16 -5.04
CA GLY A 93 0.71 7.15 -5.50
C GLY A 93 1.72 6.74 -4.39
N ILE A 94 1.47 7.18 -3.16
CA ILE A 94 2.28 6.83 -1.98
C ILE A 94 2.29 5.31 -1.69
N PRO A 95 1.16 4.61 -1.53
CA PRO A 95 1.15 3.17 -1.29
C PRO A 95 1.69 2.36 -2.48
N ARG A 96 1.55 2.86 -3.71
CA ARG A 96 2.20 2.23 -4.88
C ARG A 96 3.73 2.32 -4.82
N THR A 97 4.26 3.37 -4.18
CA THR A 97 5.70 3.58 -4.02
C THR A 97 6.27 2.87 -2.79
N ASN A 98 5.52 2.81 -1.68
CA ASN A 98 6.06 2.40 -0.36
C ASN A 98 5.26 1.29 0.36
N GLY A 99 4.28 0.70 -0.31
CA GLY A 99 3.41 -0.32 0.28
C GLY A 99 4.05 -1.71 0.34
N PHE A 100 3.69 -2.45 1.39
CA PHE A 100 4.05 -3.85 1.57
C PHE A 100 2.82 -4.72 1.33
N GLY A 101 2.90 -5.64 0.38
CA GLY A 101 1.86 -6.64 0.16
C GLY A 101 1.80 -7.61 1.34
N ILE A 102 0.62 -7.74 1.97
CA ILE A 102 0.44 -8.62 3.12
C ILE A 102 -0.29 -9.89 2.67
N ALA A 103 0.44 -11.00 2.60
CA ALA A 103 -0.11 -12.27 2.11
C ALA A 103 -1.13 -12.90 3.06
N SER A 104 -1.02 -12.61 4.36
CA SER A 104 -1.85 -13.16 5.44
C SER A 104 -3.14 -12.37 5.70
N LEU A 105 -3.21 -11.09 5.28
CA LEU A 105 -4.40 -10.26 5.42
C LEU A 105 -5.25 -10.37 4.17
N ARG A 106 -6.42 -10.99 4.30
CA ARG A 106 -7.36 -11.17 3.19
C ARG A 106 -8.81 -11.11 3.62
N ASP A 107 -9.66 -10.62 2.73
CA ASP A 107 -11.11 -10.79 2.88
C ASP A 107 -11.50 -12.26 2.70
N VAL A 108 -12.46 -12.70 3.50
CA VAL A 108 -13.00 -14.06 3.47
C VAL A 108 -14.08 -14.25 2.40
N ASP A 109 -14.46 -13.19 1.68
CA ASP A 109 -15.47 -13.26 0.62
C ASP A 109 -15.04 -14.28 -0.46
N PRO A 110 -15.83 -15.34 -0.69
CA PRO A 110 -15.47 -16.41 -1.64
C PRO A 110 -15.30 -15.92 -3.08
N VAL A 111 -16.08 -14.93 -3.51
CA VAL A 111 -16.02 -14.37 -4.86
C VAL A 111 -14.73 -13.58 -5.03
N LEU A 112 -14.39 -12.73 -4.06
CA LEU A 112 -13.12 -11.99 -4.06
C LEU A 112 -11.92 -12.95 -3.96
N ALA A 113 -12.02 -14.02 -3.17
CA ALA A 113 -10.98 -15.02 -3.04
C ALA A 113 -10.73 -15.78 -4.36
N GLN A 114 -11.78 -16.23 -5.03
CA GLN A 114 -11.69 -16.89 -6.34
C GLN A 114 -11.03 -16.00 -7.39
N LEU A 115 -11.36 -14.70 -7.37
CA LEU A 115 -10.81 -13.71 -8.28
C LEU A 115 -9.43 -13.16 -7.85
N ARG A 116 -8.92 -13.57 -6.67
CA ARG A 116 -7.69 -13.06 -6.04
C ARG A 116 -7.71 -11.55 -5.78
N LEU A 117 -8.88 -11.01 -5.48
CA LEU A 117 -9.15 -9.59 -5.25
C LEU A 117 -9.28 -9.23 -3.76
N ASN A 118 -9.09 -10.22 -2.89
CA ASN A 118 -9.18 -10.10 -1.44
C ASN A 118 -7.84 -9.76 -0.78
N ARG A 119 -6.95 -9.02 -1.43
CA ARG A 119 -5.57 -8.79 -0.93
C ARG A 119 -5.35 -7.34 -0.56
N TYR A 120 -4.50 -7.13 0.44
CA TYR A 120 -4.16 -5.80 0.96
C TYR A 120 -2.68 -5.47 0.81
N SER A 121 -2.41 -4.18 0.68
CA SER A 121 -1.11 -3.57 0.86
C SER A 121 -1.16 -2.62 2.04
N THR A 122 -0.08 -2.54 2.81
CA THR A 122 0.01 -1.68 3.99
C THR A 122 1.16 -0.70 3.87
N VAL A 123 0.97 0.51 4.36
CA VAL A 123 2.00 1.57 4.46
C VAL A 123 2.32 1.83 5.92
N TYR A 124 3.60 2.03 6.24
CA TYR A 124 4.09 2.20 7.61
C TYR A 124 4.85 3.53 7.78
N LYS A 125 5.06 3.98 9.02
CA LYS A 125 5.71 5.27 9.30
C LYS A 125 7.23 5.18 9.11
N VAL A 126 7.87 4.20 9.74
CA VAL A 126 9.31 3.92 9.58
C VAL A 126 9.52 2.82 8.56
N GLY A 127 8.70 1.77 8.57
CA GLY A 127 8.87 0.61 7.68
C GLY A 127 8.93 0.97 6.19
N SER A 128 8.07 1.89 5.75
CA SER A 128 8.02 2.38 4.36
C SER A 128 9.19 3.28 3.95
N ARG A 129 10.09 3.63 4.87
CA ARG A 129 11.33 4.35 4.59
C ARG A 129 12.51 3.41 4.36
N VAL A 130 12.41 2.15 4.77
CA VAL A 130 13.49 1.17 4.54
C VAL A 130 13.67 0.94 3.04
N ASN A 131 14.90 1.10 2.57
CA ASN A 131 15.23 0.89 1.16
C ASN A 131 15.28 -0.60 0.78
N HIS A 132 15.00 -0.85 -0.49
CA HIS A 132 15.19 -2.17 -1.07
C HIS A 132 16.68 -2.51 -1.21
N SER A 133 17.03 -3.75 -0.87
CA SER A 133 18.28 -4.40 -1.23
C SER A 133 17.98 -5.87 -1.52
N CYS A 134 18.52 -6.40 -2.61
CA CYS A 134 18.43 -7.84 -2.92
C CYS A 134 19.12 -8.70 -1.85
N ILE A 135 20.09 -8.12 -1.13
CA ILE A 135 20.81 -8.73 -0.01
C ILE A 135 20.41 -7.98 1.27
N ARG A 136 19.14 -8.13 1.64
CA ARG A 136 18.54 -7.50 2.82
C ARG A 136 19.20 -7.96 4.11
N ASN A 137 19.35 -7.04 5.06
CA ASN A 137 19.84 -7.28 6.42
C ASN A 137 18.72 -7.28 7.48
N ILE A 138 17.46 -7.09 7.08
CA ILE A 138 16.30 -7.10 7.97
C ILE A 138 15.19 -8.04 7.48
N LYS A 139 14.30 -8.44 8.39
CA LYS A 139 13.07 -9.17 8.08
C LYS A 139 11.87 -8.52 8.74
N GLY A 140 10.81 -8.30 7.95
CA GLY A 140 9.50 -7.89 8.43
C GLY A 140 8.52 -9.05 8.32
N ASP A 141 7.64 -9.15 9.31
CA ASP A 141 6.51 -10.08 9.37
C ASP A 141 5.25 -9.27 9.77
N PHE A 142 4.07 -9.79 9.46
CA PHE A 142 2.79 -9.14 9.78
C PHE A 142 1.94 -10.07 10.64
N PHE A 143 1.38 -9.52 11.72
CA PHE A 143 0.57 -10.26 12.68
C PHE A 143 -0.79 -9.56 12.82
N LEU A 144 -1.86 -10.35 12.72
CA LEU A 144 -3.19 -9.94 13.15
C LEU A 144 -3.25 -10.19 14.67
N ALA A 145 -3.60 -9.15 15.42
CA ALA A 145 -3.84 -9.23 16.85
C ALA A 145 -5.22 -9.85 17.13
#